data_AF-O14391-F1
#
_entry.id   AF-O14391-F1
#
_cell.length_a   1.000
_cell.length_b   1.000
_cell.length_c   1.000
_cell.angle_alpha   90.00
_cell.angle_beta   90.00
_cell.angle_gamma   90.00
#
_symmetry.space_group_name_H-M   'P 1'
#
loop_
_entity.id
_entity.type
_entity.pdbx_description
1 polymer ?
#
loop_
_entity_poly.entity_id
_entity_poly.type
_entity_poly.pdbx_seq_one_letter_code
_entity_poly.pdbx_strand_id
1 'polypeptide(L)' 'VRGPKKHLKRVAAPHHWLLDKLSGTYAPKASPGAHKGRECLPLIVFLRNRLKYALNGRVVRLSLCNV' A
#
# COMPACT_ATOMS: atom_id res chain seq x y z
N VAL A 1 9.58 17.45 12.97
CA VAL A 1 10.13 16.30 13.76
C VAL A 1 11.25 15.65 12.95
N ARG A 2 12.34 15.22 13.61
CA ARG A 2 13.57 14.64 13.04
C ARG A 2 13.32 13.65 11.88
N GLY A 3 13.53 14.09 10.64
CA GLY A 3 13.67 13.23 9.45
C GLY A 3 12.39 12.72 8.75
N PRO A 4 12.55 12.06 7.59
CA PRO A 4 11.44 11.55 6.80
C PRO A 4 10.70 10.38 7.48
N LYS A 5 9.38 10.44 7.52
CA LYS A 5 8.53 9.40 8.11
C LYS A 5 8.44 8.18 7.19
N LYS A 6 8.89 7.01 7.66
CA LYS A 6 8.84 5.73 6.90
C LYS A 6 7.49 5.00 6.96
N HIS A 7 6.61 5.35 7.90
CA HIS A 7 5.33 4.67 8.11
C HIS A 7 4.13 5.57 7.81
N LEU A 8 3.06 4.96 7.32
CA LEU A 8 1.76 5.60 7.08
C LEU A 8 0.68 4.88 7.91
N LYS A 9 -0.01 5.61 8.77
CA LYS A 9 -1.18 5.08 9.49
C LYS A 9 -2.34 4.90 8.51
N ARG A 10 -3.11 3.82 8.67
CA ARG A 10 -4.17 3.47 7.72
C ARG A 10 -5.28 4.51 7.64
N VAL A 11 -5.64 5.14 8.76
CA VAL A 11 -6.65 6.22 8.80
C VAL A 11 -6.24 7.44 7.96
N ALA A 12 -4.94 7.67 7.81
CA ALA A 12 -4.40 8.76 6.99
C ALA A 12 -4.16 8.36 5.52
N ALA A 13 -4.49 7.12 5.15
CA ALA A 13 -4.35 6.67 3.77
C ALA A 13 -5.41 7.31 2.87
N PRO A 14 -5.11 7.54 1.57
CA PRO A 14 -6.10 8.04 0.63
C PRO A 14 -7.34 7.15 0.54
N HIS A 15 -8.52 7.74 0.52
CA HIS A 15 -9.80 7.02 0.45
C HIS A 15 -9.94 6.18 -0.83
N HIS A 16 -9.38 6.63 -1.95
CA HIS A 16 -9.45 5.93 -3.24
C HIS A 16 -8.73 4.57 -3.26
N TRP A 17 -7.87 4.29 -2.27
CA TRP A 17 -7.24 2.98 -2.10
C TRP A 17 -8.21 1.90 -1.61
N LEU A 18 -9.42 2.27 -1.18
CA LEU A 18 -10.45 1.36 -0.67
C LEU A 18 -9.90 0.33 0.33
N LEU A 19 -9.19 0.84 1.35
CA LEU A 19 -8.71 0.04 2.46
C LEU A 19 -9.81 -0.08 3.52
N ASP A 20 -10.04 -1.29 4.00
CA ASP A 20 -10.92 -1.51 5.15
C ASP A 20 -10.33 -0.94 6.45
N LYS A 21 -11.19 -0.43 7.34
CA LYS A 21 -10.79 0.23 8.61
C LYS A 21 -10.22 -0.75 9.63
N LEU A 22 -10.68 -2.01 9.64
CA LEU A 22 -10.41 -3.00 10.70
C LEU A 22 -9.22 -3.92 10.36
N SER A 23 -8.82 -4.01 9.10
CA SER A 23 -7.68 -4.81 8.61
C SER A 23 -6.28 -4.41 9.18
N GLY A 24 -6.22 -3.53 10.18
CA GLY A 24 -5.04 -3.25 10.99
C GLY A 24 -4.61 -1.78 11.03
N THR A 25 -3.48 -1.50 11.68
CA THR A 25 -3.07 -0.12 12.03
C THR A 25 -2.37 0.66 10.90
N TYR A 26 -1.65 -0.04 10.01
CA TYR A 26 -0.78 0.58 9.01
C TYR A 26 -1.25 0.32 7.57
N ALA A 27 -1.05 1.31 6.70
CA ALA A 27 -1.23 1.16 5.26
C ALA A 27 0.12 1.07 4.55
N PRO A 28 0.17 0.46 3.35
CA PRO A 28 1.36 0.52 2.50
C PRO A 28 1.73 1.98 2.24
N LYS A 29 2.95 2.36 2.61
CA LYS A 29 3.48 3.66 2.22
C LYS A 29 3.98 3.56 0.78
N ALA A 30 3.53 4.46 -0.08
CA ALA A 30 4.03 4.56 -1.44
C ALA A 30 5.53 4.91 -1.43
N SER A 31 6.31 4.20 -2.25
CA SER A 31 7.71 4.53 -2.50
C SER A 31 7.80 5.83 -3.31
N PRO A 32 8.89 6.60 -3.17
CA PRO A 32 9.14 7.73 -4.07
C PRO A 32 9.25 7.23 -5.52
N GLY A 33 8.61 7.93 -6.45
CA GLY A 33 8.55 7.57 -7.87
C GLY A 33 7.78 8.61 -8.68
N ALA A 34 7.33 8.25 -9.88
CA ALA A 34 6.70 9.17 -10.84
C ALA A 34 5.43 9.87 -10.33
N HIS A 35 4.67 9.21 -9.46
CA HIS A 35 3.41 9.75 -8.92
C HIS A 35 3.58 10.26 -7.49
N LYS A 36 2.86 11.34 -7.15
CA LYS A 36 2.82 11.85 -5.76
C LYS A 36 2.19 10.82 -4.84
N GLY A 37 2.67 10.75 -3.59
CA GLY A 37 2.27 9.71 -2.63
C GLY A 37 0.77 9.63 -2.27
N ARG A 38 -0.01 10.67 -2.56
CA ARG A 38 -1.49 10.66 -2.40
C ARG A 38 -2.26 10.41 -3.69
N GLU A 39 -1.64 10.64 -4.85
CA GLU A 39 -2.24 10.44 -6.18
C GLU A 39 -1.94 9.04 -6.73
N CYS A 40 -0.89 8.38 -6.24
CA CYS A 40 -0.51 7.03 -6.63
C CYS A 40 -1.46 5.96 -6.09
N LEU A 41 -1.54 4.81 -6.78
CA LEU A 41 -2.13 3.58 -6.27
C LEU A 41 -1.03 2.52 -6.08
N PRO A 42 -0.70 2.10 -4.83
CA PRO A 42 0.37 1.14 -4.60
C PRO A 42 0.06 -0.23 -5.22
N LEU A 43 1.05 -0.84 -5.89
CA LEU A 43 0.91 -2.15 -6.55
C LEU A 43 0.37 -3.24 -5.61
N ILE A 44 0.78 -3.22 -4.34
CA ILE A 44 0.28 -4.15 -3.32
C ILE A 44 -1.23 -4.04 -3.08
N VAL A 45 -1.79 -2.83 -3.14
CA VAL A 45 -3.22 -2.59 -2.99
C VAL A 45 -3.96 -3.02 -4.25
N PHE A 46 -3.38 -2.77 -5.43
CA PHE A 46 -3.99 -3.16 -6.70
C PHE A 46 -4.13 -4.69 -6.83
N LEU A 47 -3.04 -5.43 -6.62
CA LEU A 47 -3.03 -6.89 -6.73
C LEU A 47 -3.93 -7.57 -5.68
N ARG A 48 -3.94 -7.05 -4.45
CA ARG A 48 -4.73 -7.62 -3.35
C ARG A 48 -6.21 -7.22 -3.38
N ASN A 49 -6.51 -5.92 -3.49
CA ASN A 49 -7.87 -5.40 -3.31
C ASN A 49 -8.67 -5.30 -4.61
N ARG A 50 -8.01 -5.07 -5.76
CA ARG A 50 -8.71 -4.94 -7.06
C ARG A 50 -8.78 -6.28 -7.78
N LEU A 51 -7.63 -6.90 -8.02
CA LEU A 51 -7.54 -8.14 -8.79
C LEU A 51 -7.79 -9.40 -7.95
N LYS A 52 -7.66 -9.30 -6.62
CA LYS A 52 -7.77 -10.44 -5.69
C LYS A 52 -6.85 -11.61 -6.03
N TYR A 53 -5.73 -11.33 -6.70
CA TYR A 53 -4.76 -12.33 -7.15
C TYR A 53 -3.92 -12.90 -6.00
N ALA A 54 -3.81 -12.15 -4.89
CA ALA A 54 -3.06 -12.56 -3.72
C ALA A 54 -3.86 -12.29 -2.45
N LEU A 55 -3.92 -13.28 -1.57
CA LEU A 55 -4.62 -13.20 -0.27
C LEU A 55 -3.82 -12.38 0.75
N ASN A 56 -2.50 -12.53 0.74
CA ASN A 56 -1.60 -11.95 1.73
C ASN A 56 -0.57 -11.02 1.10
N GLY A 57 -0.17 -9.97 1.83
CA GLY A 57 0.89 -9.05 1.40
C GLY A 57 2.25 -9.73 1.19
N ARG A 58 2.50 -10.87 1.85
CA ARG A 58 3.68 -11.71 1.63
C ARG A 58 3.70 -12.32 0.23
N VAL A 59 2.56 -12.84 -0.22
CA VAL A 59 2.41 -13.44 -1.56
C VAL A 59 2.59 -12.36 -2.63
N VAL A 60 2.00 -11.17 -2.43
CA VAL A 60 2.21 -10.04 -3.35
C VAL A 60 3.68 -9.68 -3.49
N ARG A 61 4.41 -9.61 -2.37
CA ARG A 61 5.85 -9.32 -2.38
C ARG A 61 6.63 -10.41 -3.11
N LEU A 62 6.31 -11.68 -2.85
CA LEU A 62 6.94 -12.80 -3.52
C LEU A 62 6.73 -12.73 -5.03
N SER A 63 5.50 -12.50 -5.50
CA SER A 63 5.20 -12.35 -6.93
C SER A 63 5.95 -11.20 -7.59
N LEU A 64 6.19 -10.09 -6.87
CA LEU A 64 6.95 -8.94 -7.38
C LEU A 64 8.47 -9.15 -7.36
N CYS A 65 9.00 -10.01 -6.48
CA CYS A 65 10.45 -10.23 -6.33
C CYS A 65 10.97 -11.45 -7.11
N ASN A 66 10.09 -12.29 -7.67
CA ASN A 66 10.46 -13.39 -8.57
C ASN A 66 10.49 -12.97 -10.05
N VAL A 67 10.15 -11.72 -10.33
CA VAL A 67 10.36 -11.05 -11.62
C VAL A 67 11.58 -10.16 -11.48
#